data_AF-A0A8S3G3S8-F1
#
_entry.id   AF-A0A8S3G3S8-F1
#
_cell.length_a   1.000
_cell.length_b   1.000
_cell.length_c   1.000
_cell.angle_alpha   90.00
_cell.angle_beta   90.00
_cell.angle_gamma   90.00
#
_symmetry.space_group_name_H-M   'P 1'
#
loop_
_entity.id
_entity.type
_entity.pdbx_description
1 polymer ?
#
loop_
_entity_poly.entity_id
_entity_poly.type
_entity_poly.pdbx_seq_one_letter_code
_entity_poly.pdbx_strand_id
1 'polypeptide(L)'
;VALKYLKQFINKRQEGFLTIAEQHQYYLRIKFQNLMKKYYFDDCDIKIDHKKEQLELIIRKDQRYPALLSGGERSISTFCFLLALWQSIYQPFRLLDEIDIYMDNEKRNSSLEILYQNTLYYSSSQHIIFTPQTIDFQYWNELNVPVFNMPTPKRYNQEID
;
A
#
# COMPACT_ATOMS: atom_id res chain seq x y z
N VAL A 1 -18.90 31.23 29.75
CA VAL A 1 -17.65 31.61 29.03
C VAL A 1 -16.86 30.38 28.57
N ALA A 2 -16.45 29.45 29.45
CA ALA A 2 -15.69 28.24 29.08
C ALA A 2 -16.35 27.35 28.00
N LEU A 3 -17.67 27.13 28.08
CA LEU A 3 -18.43 26.33 27.10
C LEU A 3 -18.39 26.90 25.67
N LYS A 4 -18.30 28.23 25.53
CA LYS A 4 -18.15 28.90 24.23
C LYS A 4 -16.77 28.63 23.62
N TYR A 5 -15.72 28.74 24.44
CA TYR A 5 -14.35 28.43 24.01
C TYR A 5 -14.19 26.95 23.63
N LEU A 6 -14.78 26.04 24.40
CA LEU A 6 -14.74 24.60 24.09
C LEU A 6 -15.35 24.31 22.70
N LYS A 7 -16.52 24.87 22.39
CA LYS A 7 -17.15 24.74 21.07
C LYS A 7 -16.27 25.31 19.96
N GLN A 8 -15.66 26.48 20.17
CA GLN A 8 -14.73 27.06 19.20
C GLN A 8 -13.50 26.18 18.95
N PHE A 9 -12.89 25.61 20.00
CA PHE A 9 -11.73 24.72 19.84
C PHE A 9 -12.09 23.40 19.15
N ILE A 10 -13.27 22.84 19.41
CA ILE A 10 -13.76 21.64 18.71
C ILE A 10 -13.93 21.95 17.21
N ASN A 11 -14.62 23.06 16.87
CA ASN A 11 -14.82 23.44 15.49
C ASN A 11 -13.48 23.68 14.76
N LYS A 12 -12.55 24.40 15.40
CA LYS A 12 -11.21 24.63 14.84
C LYS A 12 -10.44 23.34 14.59
N ARG A 13 -10.57 22.32 15.46
CA ARG A 13 -9.97 21.00 15.25
C ARG A 13 -10.63 20.23 14.12
N GLN A 14 -11.96 20.31 14.00
CA GLN A 14 -12.69 19.66 12.91
C GLN A 14 -12.32 20.27 11.56
N GLU A 15 -12.26 21.60 11.46
CA GLU A 15 -11.81 22.31 10.26
C GLU A 15 -10.37 21.95 9.92
N GLY A 16 -9.45 21.99 10.90
CA GLY A 16 -8.06 21.61 10.70
C GLY A 16 -7.89 20.15 10.24
N PHE A 17 -8.67 19.23 10.79
CA PHE A 17 -8.68 17.83 10.37
C PHE A 17 -9.10 17.69 8.90
N LEU A 18 -10.17 18.38 8.48
CA LEU A 18 -10.63 18.34 7.09
C LEU A 18 -9.56 18.88 6.12
N THR A 19 -8.92 20.01 6.46
CA THR A 19 -7.84 20.57 5.65
C THR A 19 -6.66 19.61 5.52
N ILE A 20 -6.24 18.98 6.61
CA ILE A 20 -5.14 18.00 6.60
C ILE A 20 -5.53 16.77 5.75
N ALA A 21 -6.76 16.27 5.92
CA ALA A 21 -7.27 15.13 5.15
C ALA A 21 -7.29 15.43 3.65
N GLU A 22 -7.78 16.60 3.22
CA GLU A 22 -7.78 17.03 1.83
C GLU A 22 -6.36 17.12 1.23
N GLN A 23 -5.40 17.65 2.00
CA GLN A 23 -4.00 17.70 1.57
C GLN A 23 -3.41 16.30 1.40
N HIS A 24 -3.59 15.41 2.38
CA HIS A 24 -3.11 14.03 2.27
C HIS A 24 -3.79 13.27 1.14
N GLN A 25 -5.09 13.47 0.90
CA GLN A 25 -5.81 12.90 -0.23
C GLN A 25 -5.18 13.35 -1.56
N TYR A 26 -4.86 14.64 -1.70
CA TYR A 26 -4.22 15.17 -2.90
C TYR A 26 -2.83 14.53 -3.13
N TYR A 27 -1.99 14.47 -2.09
CA TYR A 27 -0.67 13.83 -2.19
C TYR A 27 -0.78 12.33 -2.52
N LEU A 28 -1.67 11.61 -1.83
CA LEU A 28 -1.91 10.19 -2.04
C LEU A 28 -2.33 9.90 -3.49
N ARG A 29 -3.27 10.69 -4.01
CA ARG A 29 -3.75 10.58 -5.40
C ARG A 29 -2.60 10.75 -6.39
N ILE A 30 -1.78 11.79 -6.25
CA ILE A 30 -0.64 12.03 -7.15
C ILE A 30 0.39 10.90 -7.06
N LYS A 31 0.75 10.47 -5.85
CA LYS A 31 1.72 9.39 -5.66
C LYS A 31 1.23 8.08 -6.28
N PHE A 32 -0.03 7.74 -6.08
CA PHE A 32 -0.65 6.56 -6.69
C PHE A 32 -0.63 6.64 -8.21
N GLN A 33 -1.09 7.75 -8.79
CA GLN A 33 -1.10 7.93 -10.23
C GLN A 33 0.30 7.83 -10.83
N ASN A 34 1.30 8.43 -10.18
CA ASN A 34 2.69 8.34 -10.63
C ASN A 34 3.24 6.90 -10.57
N LEU A 35 2.95 6.15 -9.51
CA LEU A 35 3.36 4.74 -9.38
C LEU A 35 2.69 3.86 -10.44
N MET A 36 1.37 3.98 -10.57
CA MET A 36 0.59 3.21 -11.54
C MET A 36 1.02 3.52 -12.98
N LYS A 37 1.15 4.80 -13.33
CA LYS A 37 1.58 5.24 -14.65
C LYS A 37 2.99 4.76 -15.00
N LYS A 38 3.90 4.78 -14.01
CA LYS A 38 5.28 4.39 -14.24
C LYS A 38 5.45 2.90 -14.51
N TYR A 39 4.62 2.05 -13.90
CA TYR A 39 4.88 0.61 -13.86
C TYR A 39 3.76 -0.28 -14.42
N TYR A 40 2.52 0.21 -14.52
CA TYR A 40 1.35 -0.65 -14.81
C TYR A 40 0.32 -0.05 -15.77
N PHE A 41 -0.41 1.00 -15.37
CA PHE A 41 -1.54 1.56 -16.13
C PHE A 41 -1.53 3.09 -16.12
N ASP A 42 -1.77 3.70 -17.28
CA ASP A 42 -1.77 5.17 -17.43
C ASP A 42 -3.04 5.86 -16.90
N ASP A 43 -4.22 5.27 -17.11
CA ASP A 43 -5.51 5.86 -16.71
C ASP A 43 -5.98 5.26 -15.38
N CYS A 44 -5.65 5.96 -14.31
CA CYS A 44 -6.02 5.59 -12.95
C CYS A 44 -6.33 6.80 -12.07
N ASP A 45 -7.15 6.59 -11.05
CA ASP A 45 -7.54 7.64 -10.10
C ASP A 45 -7.89 7.08 -8.72
N ILE A 46 -7.84 7.96 -7.71
CA ILE A 46 -8.32 7.68 -6.36
C ILE A 46 -9.43 8.68 -6.03
N LYS A 47 -10.59 8.17 -5.63
CA LYS A 47 -11.65 8.97 -5.02
C LYS A 47 -11.83 8.58 -3.57
N ILE A 48 -11.75 9.57 -2.69
CA ILE A 48 -12.04 9.41 -1.27
C ILE A 48 -13.19 10.35 -0.93
N ASP A 49 -14.27 9.81 -0.39
CA ASP A 49 -15.38 10.55 0.19
C ASP A 49 -15.36 10.34 1.71
N HIS A 50 -14.78 11.31 2.42
CA HIS A 50 -14.67 11.26 3.88
C HIS A 50 -16.02 11.34 4.60
N LYS A 51 -17.08 11.86 3.97
CA LYS A 51 -18.42 11.93 4.58
C LYS A 51 -19.14 10.59 4.50
N LYS A 52 -18.92 9.84 3.43
CA LYS A 52 -19.50 8.51 3.21
C LYS A 52 -18.59 7.36 3.64
N GLU A 53 -17.36 7.67 4.07
CA GLU A 53 -16.34 6.68 4.41
C GLU A 53 -16.03 5.74 3.23
N GLN A 54 -16.01 6.29 2.01
CA GLN A 54 -15.81 5.52 0.79
C GLN A 54 -14.45 5.82 0.16
N LEU A 55 -13.78 4.76 -0.27
CA LEU A 55 -12.56 4.79 -1.09
C LEU A 55 -12.82 3.99 -2.36
N GLU A 56 -12.60 4.63 -3.51
CA GLU A 56 -12.69 4.00 -4.82
C GLU A 56 -11.36 4.15 -5.56
N LEU A 57 -10.74 3.01 -5.89
CA LEU A 57 -9.60 2.95 -6.80
C LEU A 57 -10.13 2.71 -8.22
N ILE A 58 -9.91 3.68 -9.09
CA ILE A 58 -10.37 3.64 -10.48
C ILE A 58 -9.17 3.27 -11.34
N ILE A 59 -9.28 2.18 -12.09
CA ILE A 59 -8.27 1.74 -13.06
C ILE A 59 -8.99 1.43 -14.36
N ARG A 60 -8.59 2.07 -15.46
CA ARG A 60 -9.19 1.90 -16.78
C ARG A 60 -8.16 1.29 -17.71
N LYS A 61 -8.41 0.05 -18.13
CA LYS A 61 -7.52 -0.71 -19.02
C LYS A 61 -7.66 -0.32 -20.49
N ASP A 62 -8.88 -0.01 -20.90
CA ASP A 62 -9.24 0.30 -22.27
C ASP A 62 -10.43 1.25 -22.27
N GLN A 63 -10.41 2.28 -23.12
CA GLN A 63 -11.54 3.19 -23.29
C GLN A 63 -12.72 2.51 -24.00
N ARG A 64 -12.47 1.40 -24.72
CA ARG A 64 -13.46 0.73 -25.57
C ARG A 64 -14.29 -0.32 -24.84
N TYR A 65 -13.72 -0.93 -23.81
CA TYR A 65 -14.42 -1.94 -22.99
C TYR A 65 -14.06 -1.73 -21.52
N PRO A 66 -15.03 -1.37 -20.64
CA PRO A 66 -14.82 -1.39 -19.20
C PRO A 66 -14.74 -2.85 -18.74
N ALA A 67 -13.60 -3.50 -18.99
CA ALA A 67 -13.32 -4.83 -18.51
C ALA A 67 -13.06 -4.77 -17.00
N LEU A 68 -13.69 -5.67 -16.24
CA LEU A 68 -13.40 -5.86 -14.82
C LEU A 68 -11.89 -6.14 -14.62
N LEU A 69 -11.32 -5.59 -13.55
CA LEU A 69 -9.96 -5.91 -13.15
C LEU A 69 -9.85 -7.40 -12.81
N SER A 70 -8.80 -8.05 -13.34
CA SER A 70 -8.41 -9.40 -12.93
C SER A 70 -7.93 -9.39 -11.47
N GLY A 71 -7.84 -10.56 -10.85
CA GLY A 71 -7.33 -10.69 -9.47
C GLY A 71 -5.95 -10.04 -9.29
N GLY A 72 -5.02 -10.31 -10.20
CA GLY A 72 -3.66 -9.77 -10.11
C GLY A 72 -3.60 -8.25 -10.26
N GLU A 73 -4.45 -7.64 -11.08
CA GLU A 73 -4.46 -6.17 -11.24
C GLU A 73 -5.13 -5.47 -10.07
N ARG A 74 -6.12 -6.11 -9.43
CA ARG A 74 -6.65 -5.62 -8.15
C ARG A 74 -5.54 -5.60 -7.11
N SER A 75 -4.76 -6.69 -7.00
CA SER A 75 -3.63 -6.74 -6.06
C SER A 75 -2.53 -5.74 -6.38
N ILE A 76 -2.19 -5.52 -7.65
CA ILE A 76 -1.26 -4.44 -8.04
C ILE A 76 -1.79 -3.08 -7.62
N SER A 77 -3.05 -2.79 -7.93
CA SER A 77 -3.66 -1.49 -7.61
C SER A 77 -3.67 -1.26 -6.10
N THR A 78 -3.97 -2.30 -5.33
CA THR A 78 -3.88 -2.26 -3.86
C THR A 78 -2.44 -2.05 -3.39
N PHE A 79 -1.45 -2.74 -3.97
CA PHE A 79 -0.03 -2.56 -3.66
C PHE A 79 0.43 -1.13 -3.94
N CYS A 80 0.13 -0.59 -5.12
CA CYS A 80 0.46 0.79 -5.49
C CYS A 80 -0.24 1.80 -4.57
N PHE A 81 -1.48 1.52 -4.16
CA PHE A 81 -2.20 2.35 -3.19
C PHE A 81 -1.51 2.36 -1.82
N LEU A 82 -1.16 1.19 -1.28
CA LEU A 82 -0.45 1.07 0.00
C LEU A 82 0.92 1.76 -0.06
N LEU A 83 1.65 1.58 -1.15
CA LEU A 83 2.95 2.21 -1.34
C LEU A 83 2.82 3.73 -1.46
N ALA A 84 1.81 4.24 -2.16
CA ALA A 84 1.52 5.68 -2.22
C ALA A 84 1.18 6.23 -0.82
N LEU A 85 0.37 5.52 -0.05
CA LEU A 85 0.03 5.89 1.33
C LEU A 85 1.27 5.96 2.23
N TRP A 86 2.16 4.98 2.10
CA TRP A 86 3.45 4.95 2.75
C TRP A 86 4.34 6.13 2.38
N GLN A 87 4.27 6.61 1.14
CA GLN A 87 4.99 7.83 0.73
C GLN A 87 4.33 9.12 1.25
N SER A 88 3.03 9.10 1.54
CA SER A 88 2.27 10.26 2.01
C SER A 88 2.24 10.41 3.53
N ILE A 89 2.67 9.39 4.28
CA ILE A 89 2.59 9.37 5.75
C ILE A 89 3.95 9.01 6.35
N TYR A 90 4.37 9.79 7.35
CA TYR A 90 5.54 9.47 8.15
C TYR A 90 5.20 8.38 9.18
N GLN A 91 6.01 7.33 9.22
CA GLN A 91 5.91 6.26 10.21
C GLN A 91 7.30 5.63 10.42
N PRO A 92 7.70 5.32 11.67
CA PRO A 92 9.00 4.73 11.98
C PRO A 92 9.10 3.24 11.62
N PHE A 93 7.98 2.52 11.61
CA PHE A 93 7.89 1.10 11.27
C PHE A 93 6.84 0.88 10.19
N ARG A 94 7.09 -0.03 9.26
CA ARG A 94 6.16 -0.40 8.19
C ARG A 94 6.10 -1.90 8.06
N LEU A 95 4.88 -2.44 8.04
CA LEU A 95 4.64 -3.87 7.93
C LEU A 95 3.71 -4.13 6.75
N LEU A 96 4.08 -5.07 5.87
CA LEU A 96 3.20 -5.62 4.83
C LEU A 96 3.13 -7.12 5.01
N ASP A 97 1.94 -7.65 4.77
CA ASP A 97 1.69 -9.08 4.79
C ASP A 97 0.86 -9.45 3.55
N GLU A 98 1.14 -10.61 2.98
CA GLU A 98 0.35 -11.23 1.91
C GLU A 98 0.10 -10.38 0.65
N ILE A 99 0.92 -9.35 0.40
CA ILE A 99 0.68 -8.38 -0.68
C ILE A 99 0.86 -8.96 -2.09
N ASP A 100 1.59 -10.06 -2.23
CA ASP A 100 1.98 -10.66 -3.50
C ASP A 100 1.16 -11.91 -3.91
N ILE A 101 0.23 -12.39 -3.06
CA ILE A 101 -0.48 -13.68 -3.23
C ILE A 101 -1.19 -13.84 -4.58
N TYR A 102 -1.83 -12.80 -5.09
CA TYR A 102 -2.61 -12.90 -6.33
C TYR A 102 -1.88 -12.35 -7.57
N MET A 103 -0.62 -11.95 -7.41
CA MET A 103 0.20 -11.47 -8.52
C MET A 103 0.84 -12.66 -9.26
N ASP A 104 0.96 -12.54 -10.58
CA ASP A 104 1.82 -13.45 -11.34
C ASP A 104 3.31 -13.16 -11.02
N ASN A 105 4.20 -14.08 -11.40
CA ASN A 105 5.62 -13.98 -11.08
C ASN A 105 6.28 -12.71 -11.62
N GLU A 106 5.90 -12.25 -12.82
CA GLU A 106 6.47 -11.07 -13.45
C GLU A 106 6.13 -9.79 -12.67
N LYS A 107 4.84 -9.62 -12.35
CA LYS A 107 4.36 -8.48 -11.57
C LYS A 107 4.86 -8.52 -10.15
N ARG A 108 4.90 -9.70 -9.52
CA ARG A 108 5.44 -9.90 -8.17
C ARG A 108 6.89 -9.44 -8.07
N ASN A 109 7.76 -9.92 -8.96
CA ASN A 109 9.17 -9.54 -8.97
C ASN A 109 9.34 -8.03 -9.16
N SER A 110 8.56 -7.46 -10.08
CA SER A 110 8.54 -6.01 -10.30
C SER A 110 8.06 -5.24 -9.07
N SER A 111 7.00 -5.70 -8.39
CA SER A 111 6.47 -5.06 -7.18
C SER A 111 7.47 -5.12 -6.01
N LEU A 112 8.13 -6.26 -5.81
CA LEU A 112 9.16 -6.39 -4.77
C LEU A 112 10.36 -5.47 -5.04
N GLU A 113 10.79 -5.34 -6.29
CA GLU A 113 11.86 -4.41 -6.66
C GLU A 113 11.43 -2.96 -6.42
N ILE A 114 10.21 -2.58 -6.82
CA ILE A 114 9.66 -1.25 -6.54
C ILE A 114 9.61 -0.97 -5.03
N LEU A 115 9.19 -1.97 -4.25
CA LEU A 115 9.14 -1.88 -2.80
C LEU A 115 10.53 -1.66 -2.22
N TYR A 116 11.52 -2.43 -2.65
CA TYR A 116 12.93 -2.27 -2.24
C TYR A 116 13.48 -0.88 -2.58
N GLN A 117 13.30 -0.40 -3.80
CA GLN A 117 13.74 0.95 -4.18
C GLN A 117 13.06 2.03 -3.31
N ASN A 118 11.80 1.82 -2.94
CA ASN A 118 11.10 2.69 -2.03
C ASN A 118 11.67 2.61 -0.60
N THR A 119 12.10 1.44 -0.13
CA THR A 119 12.72 1.29 1.21
C THR A 119 14.04 2.05 1.31
N LEU A 120 14.86 2.01 0.24
CA LEU A 120 16.10 2.77 0.15
C LEU A 120 15.87 4.28 0.20
N TYR A 121 14.85 4.77 -0.50
CA TYR A 121 14.50 6.19 -0.49
C TYR A 121 13.99 6.67 0.87
N TYR A 122 13.24 5.83 1.59
CA TYR A 122 12.72 6.11 2.94
C TYR A 122 13.48 5.36 4.03
N SER A 123 14.82 5.46 4.00
CA SER A 123 15.75 4.74 4.90
C SER A 123 15.63 5.09 6.38
N SER A 124 14.87 6.14 6.74
CA SER A 124 14.60 6.54 8.12
C SER A 124 13.53 5.69 8.81
N SER A 125 13.03 4.63 8.17
CA SER A 125 11.99 3.76 8.70
C SER A 125 12.32 2.28 8.49
N GLN A 126 12.00 1.43 9.47
CA GLN A 126 12.21 -0.01 9.37
C GLN A 126 11.04 -0.67 8.66
N HIS A 127 11.33 -1.44 7.60
CA HIS A 127 10.31 -2.15 6.82
C HIS A 127 10.42 -3.65 7.05
N ILE A 128 9.29 -4.29 7.36
CA ILE A 128 9.17 -5.73 7.59
C ILE A 128 8.10 -6.23 6.63
N ILE A 129 8.44 -7.23 5.82
CA ILE A 129 7.55 -7.76 4.81
C ILE A 129 7.40 -9.25 5.07
N PHE A 130 6.16 -9.69 5.18
CA PHE A 130 5.78 -11.08 5.25
C PHE A 130 5.21 -11.48 3.89
N THR A 131 5.73 -12.58 3.35
CA THR A 131 5.19 -13.21 2.16
C THR A 131 5.16 -14.72 2.39
N PRO A 132 4.06 -15.41 2.05
CA PRO A 132 4.03 -16.87 2.05
C PRO A 132 4.77 -17.45 0.84
N GLN A 133 5.21 -16.62 -0.11
CA GLN A 133 5.89 -17.05 -1.31
C GLN A 133 7.40 -17.08 -1.12
N THR A 134 8.05 -18.04 -1.78
CA THR A 134 9.51 -18.10 -1.81
C THR A 134 10.08 -16.91 -2.57
N ILE A 135 11.12 -16.31 -2.00
CA ILE A 135 11.92 -15.26 -2.63
C ILE A 135 13.34 -15.77 -2.91
N ASP A 136 14.00 -15.16 -3.89
CA ASP A 136 15.37 -15.53 -4.26
C ASP A 136 16.38 -15.04 -3.20
N PHE A 137 16.76 -15.93 -2.29
CA PHE A 137 17.71 -15.62 -1.21
C PHE A 137 19.02 -15.04 -1.71
N GLN A 138 19.52 -15.51 -2.86
CA GLN A 138 20.81 -15.05 -3.35
C GLN A 138 20.70 -13.59 -3.79
N TYR A 139 19.69 -13.26 -4.58
CA TYR A 139 19.42 -11.91 -5.04
C TYR A 139 19.24 -10.92 -3.88
N TRP A 140 18.43 -11.26 -2.89
CA TRP A 140 18.16 -10.37 -1.75
C TRP A 140 19.35 -10.22 -0.79
N ASN A 141 20.18 -11.27 -0.64
CA ASN A 141 21.42 -11.18 0.13
C ASN A 141 22.45 -10.26 -0.54
N GLU A 142 22.57 -10.29 -1.88
CA GLU A 142 23.44 -9.36 -2.63
C GLU A 142 23.03 -7.89 -2.42
N LEU A 143 21.74 -7.64 -2.18
CA LEU A 143 21.19 -6.33 -1.82
C LEU A 143 21.31 -5.99 -0.32
N ASN A 144 21.97 -6.83 0.49
CA ASN A 144 22.05 -6.73 1.96
C ASN A 144 20.68 -6.67 2.66
N VAL A 145 19.67 -7.31 2.08
CA VAL A 145 18.34 -7.43 2.70
C VAL A 145 18.28 -8.74 3.48
N PRO A 146 18.14 -8.72 4.81
CA PRO A 146 18.09 -9.94 5.59
C PRO A 146 16.78 -10.69 5.33
N VAL A 147 16.88 -11.95 4.91
CA VAL A 147 15.73 -12.84 4.71
C VAL A 147 15.67 -13.89 5.79
N PHE A 148 14.52 -13.98 6.46
CA PHE A 148 14.27 -14.95 7.53
C PHE A 148 13.21 -15.96 7.09
N ASN A 149 13.58 -17.23 7.03
CA ASN A 149 12.63 -18.32 6.82
C ASN A 149 11.94 -18.69 8.13
N MET A 150 10.62 -18.70 8.12
CA MET A 150 9.85 -19.23 9.24
C MET A 150 9.91 -20.77 9.25
N PRO A 151 10.00 -21.40 10.43
CA PRO A 151 9.93 -22.85 10.53
C PRO A 151 8.56 -23.35 10.09
N THR A 152 8.50 -24.59 9.61
CA THR A 152 7.23 -25.22 9.24
C THR A 152 6.26 -25.20 10.43
N PRO A 153 5.03 -24.69 10.26
CA PRO A 153 4.07 -24.61 11.37
C PRO A 153 3.69 -26.01 11.85
N LYS A 154 3.78 -26.24 13.17
CA LYS A 154 3.32 -27.49 13.79
C LYS A 154 1.79 -27.56 13.68
N ARG A 155 1.28 -28.47 12.85
CA ARG A 155 -0.17 -28.72 12.76
C ARG A 155 -0.54 -29.72 13.85
N TYR A 156 -1.43 -29.33 14.76
CA TYR A 156 -1.85 -30.16 15.91
C TYR A 156 -2.59 -31.46 15.50
N ASN A 157 -2.94 -31.62 14.22
CA ASN A 157 -3.73 -32.75 13.72
C ASN A 157 -2.89 -33.86 13.03
N GLN A 158 -1.60 -34.00 13.35
CA GLN A 158 -0.74 -35.06 12.80
C GLN A 158 -0.27 -36.09 13.86
N GLU A 159 -0.91 -36.14 15.04
CA GLU A 159 -0.69 -37.18 16.06
C GLU A 159 -1.92 -38.08 16.28
N ILE A 160 -2.75 -38.30 15.26
CA ILE A 160 -3.76 -39.36 15.26
C ILE A 160 -3.67 -40.12 13.92
N ASP A 161 -2.70 -41.02 13.86
CA ASP A 161 -2.76 -42.39 13.28
C ASP A 161 -1.34 -42.98 13.14
#